data_AF-A0A3P7LX91-F1
#
_entry.id   AF-A0A3P7LX91-F1
#
_cell.length_a   1.000
_cell.length_b   1.000
_cell.length_c   1.000
_cell.angle_alpha   90.00
_cell.angle_beta   90.00
_cell.angle_gamma   90.00
#
_symmetry.space_group_name_H-M   'P 1'
#
loop_
_entity.id
_entity.type
_entity.pdbx_description
1 polymer ?
#
loop_
_entity_poly.entity_id
_entity_poly.type
_entity_poly.pdbx_seq_one_letter_code
_entity_poly.pdbx_strand_id
1 'polypeptide(L)'
;MTQDTGFTLLLGPFFFFNVTRTRWLQMFTTTTRWAAFILMIALACVRIWHFPPKLADPPMTSTTPATITTTPIPIPHPPLANFHNVASLFGVSVYAFMCHHSLPGLITPVHNKHHIYSALLLPAYAVVLLLYFLLVGTAVAAFDTIEDLYTLNFVPSADPDAHVSPFILAVDYFLSLFPVFALSSTFPIVGTTLSNNLFALIGLLLPANPYQTLSPDDSPRRLDARRLAIRICVPLVTLLPPVAIAFATNDIEFLVGVTGAFGGSGIQYVFPTVLVYYARRDLERRLKFKENVGSEAEENELSEMAMVGPSSPQEEEGVSESAPLITLRRPVRNRSQNPFASPFAHTFWLILMLVWAAFCVLIVLLHRLKCF
;
A
#
# COMPACT_ATOMS: atom_id res chain seq x y z
N MET A 1 9.68 -23.30 -14.38
CA MET A 1 10.04 -24.46 -13.52
C MET A 1 11.40 -24.30 -12.85
N THR A 2 12.53 -24.19 -13.56
CA THR A 2 13.86 -24.09 -12.92
C THR A 2 14.08 -22.76 -12.19
N GLN A 3 13.61 -21.64 -12.75
CA GLN A 3 13.73 -20.31 -12.15
C GLN A 3 12.86 -20.15 -10.88
N ASP A 4 11.60 -20.57 -10.92
CA ASP A 4 10.65 -20.47 -9.80
C ASP A 4 11.10 -21.31 -8.59
N THR A 5 11.64 -22.50 -8.88
CA THR A 5 12.21 -23.40 -7.87
C THR A 5 13.46 -22.79 -7.24
N GLY A 6 14.36 -22.20 -8.05
CA GLY A 6 15.55 -21.52 -7.56
C GLY A 6 15.22 -20.32 -6.66
N PHE A 7 14.26 -19.49 -7.07
CA PHE A 7 13.78 -18.35 -6.28
C PHE A 7 13.20 -18.80 -4.93
N THR A 8 12.36 -19.83 -4.94
CA THR A 8 11.72 -20.37 -3.74
C THR A 8 12.73 -20.95 -2.76
N LEU A 9 13.73 -21.69 -3.25
CA LEU A 9 14.78 -22.26 -2.40
C LEU A 9 15.69 -21.19 -1.80
N LEU A 10 15.96 -20.10 -2.52
CA LEU A 10 16.86 -19.04 -2.09
C LEU A 10 16.18 -18.08 -1.10
N LEU A 11 14.92 -17.74 -1.33
CA LEU A 11 14.20 -16.72 -0.54
C LEU A 11 13.22 -17.29 0.48
N GLY A 12 12.72 -18.50 0.28
CA GLY A 12 11.83 -19.18 1.22
C GLY A 12 12.39 -19.30 2.65
N PRO A 13 13.68 -19.59 2.86
CA PRO A 13 14.26 -19.64 4.21
C PRO A 13 14.09 -18.36 5.01
N PHE A 14 14.05 -17.18 4.37
CA PHE A 14 13.88 -15.89 5.04
C PHE A 14 12.52 -15.75 5.76
N PHE A 15 11.53 -16.57 5.44
CA PHE A 15 10.24 -16.55 6.14
C PHE A 15 10.36 -17.18 7.55
N PHE A 16 11.36 -18.04 7.76
CA PHE A 16 11.62 -18.72 9.03
C PHE A 16 12.56 -17.92 9.93
N PHE A 17 13.44 -17.13 9.34
CA PHE A 17 14.33 -16.23 10.06
C PHE A 17 13.68 -14.86 10.13
N ASN A 18 13.18 -14.46 11.31
CA ASN A 18 12.62 -13.13 11.55
C ASN A 18 13.67 -12.04 11.22
N VAL A 19 13.75 -11.63 9.96
CA VAL A 19 14.71 -10.64 9.47
C VAL A 19 14.25 -9.29 9.98
N THR A 20 14.74 -8.93 11.17
CA THR A 20 14.37 -7.72 11.89
C THR A 20 15.18 -6.50 11.46
N ARG A 21 16.36 -6.70 10.86
CA ARG A 21 17.25 -5.61 10.40
C ARG A 21 17.20 -5.45 8.89
N THR A 22 16.05 -5.01 8.38
CA THR A 22 15.83 -4.78 6.94
C THR A 22 16.33 -3.41 6.47
N ARG A 23 16.82 -2.54 7.36
CA ARG A 23 17.26 -1.17 7.02
C ARG A 23 18.19 -1.12 5.81
N TRP A 24 19.24 -1.94 5.78
CA TRP A 24 20.21 -1.94 4.69
C TRP A 24 19.59 -2.40 3.38
N LEU A 25 18.74 -3.43 3.44
CA LEU A 25 18.00 -3.94 2.29
C LEU A 25 17.01 -2.89 1.76
N GLN A 26 16.33 -2.16 2.63
CA GLN A 26 15.42 -1.07 2.27
C GLN A 26 16.15 0.13 1.65
N MET A 27 17.31 0.52 2.21
CA MET A 27 18.14 1.58 1.64
C MET A 27 18.64 1.19 0.25
N PHE A 28 19.17 -0.02 0.10
CA PHE A 28 19.60 -0.56 -1.20
C PHE A 28 18.45 -0.58 -2.21
N THR A 29 17.27 -1.07 -1.81
CA THR A 29 16.08 -1.13 -2.68
C THR A 29 15.60 0.26 -3.07
N THR A 30 15.69 1.24 -2.18
CA THR A 30 15.30 2.63 -2.48
C THR A 30 16.25 3.25 -3.49
N THR A 31 17.57 3.12 -3.29
CA THR A 31 18.58 3.65 -4.21
C THR A 31 18.46 3.01 -5.59
N THR A 32 18.31 1.68 -5.66
CA THR A 32 18.15 0.97 -6.94
C THR A 32 16.85 1.35 -7.66
N ARG A 33 15.74 1.56 -6.94
CA ARG A 33 14.48 2.06 -7.51
C ARG A 33 14.62 3.45 -8.12
N TRP A 34 15.27 4.37 -7.42
CA TRP A 34 15.53 5.71 -7.97
C TRP A 34 16.44 5.67 -9.19
N ALA A 35 17.51 4.87 -9.15
CA ALA A 35 18.39 4.68 -10.29
C ALA A 35 17.64 4.12 -11.50
N ALA A 36 16.88 3.03 -11.34
CA ALA A 36 16.10 2.43 -12.41
C ALA A 36 15.07 3.43 -12.99
N PHE A 37 14.36 4.15 -12.13
CA PHE A 37 13.37 5.15 -12.55
C PHE A 37 14.00 6.26 -13.40
N ILE A 38 15.14 6.81 -12.96
CA ILE A 38 15.87 7.85 -13.70
C ILE A 38 16.41 7.31 -15.03
N LEU A 39 16.99 6.11 -15.03
CA LEU A 39 17.55 5.49 -16.24
C LEU A 39 16.47 5.19 -17.28
N MET A 40 15.33 4.64 -16.87
CA MET A 40 14.21 4.37 -17.79
C MET A 40 13.71 5.65 -18.47
N ILE A 41 13.55 6.74 -17.72
CA ILE A 41 13.15 8.03 -18.28
C ILE A 41 14.24 8.58 -19.21
N ALA A 42 15.50 8.54 -18.78
CA ALA A 42 16.61 9.06 -19.57
C ALA A 42 16.73 8.32 -20.92
N LEU A 43 16.71 6.98 -20.90
CA LEU A 43 16.81 6.16 -22.10
C LEU A 43 15.59 6.34 -23.02
N ALA A 44 14.37 6.42 -22.46
CA ALA A 44 13.17 6.72 -23.24
C ALA A 44 13.26 8.11 -23.90
N CYS A 45 13.70 9.13 -23.17
CA CYS A 45 13.93 10.47 -23.73
C CYS A 45 15.01 10.48 -24.82
N VAL A 46 16.12 9.75 -24.64
CA VAL A 46 17.17 9.59 -25.65
C VAL A 46 16.60 8.94 -26.91
N ARG A 47 15.77 7.90 -26.75
CA ARG A 47 15.09 7.22 -27.86
C ARG A 47 14.15 8.17 -28.61
N ILE A 48 13.34 8.94 -27.89
CA ILE A 48 12.45 9.97 -28.49
C ILE A 48 13.27 11.04 -29.24
N TRP A 49 14.39 11.47 -28.67
CA TRP A 49 15.25 12.47 -29.30
C TRP A 49 15.89 11.99 -30.60
N HIS A 50 16.35 10.74 -30.64
CA HIS A 50 16.96 10.15 -31.84
C HIS A 50 15.92 9.81 -32.92
N PHE A 51 14.68 9.52 -32.53
CA PHE A 51 13.59 9.16 -33.44
C PHE A 51 12.37 10.07 -33.20
N PRO A 52 12.47 11.38 -33.47
CA PRO A 52 11.33 12.27 -33.32
C PRO A 52 10.24 11.85 -34.30
N PRO A 53 8.96 11.79 -33.89
CA PRO A 53 7.85 11.44 -34.77
C PRO A 53 7.66 12.55 -35.81
N LYS A 54 8.44 12.49 -36.90
CA LYS A 54 8.33 13.42 -38.02
C LYS A 54 7.55 12.77 -39.14
N LEU A 55 6.28 13.19 -39.17
CA LEU A 55 5.42 13.38 -40.33
C LEU A 55 4.88 12.13 -41.02
N ALA A 56 3.56 12.13 -41.11
CA ALA A 56 2.75 11.34 -42.00
C ALA A 56 3.30 11.29 -43.43
N ASP A 57 3.09 10.11 -44.01
CA ASP A 57 3.19 9.72 -45.41
C ASP A 57 4.60 9.42 -45.98
N PRO A 58 4.83 8.18 -46.49
CA PRO A 58 5.94 7.95 -47.39
C PRO A 58 5.63 8.65 -48.74
N PRO A 59 6.57 9.38 -49.36
CA PRO A 59 6.43 9.68 -50.77
C PRO A 59 6.56 8.35 -51.53
N MET A 60 5.46 7.89 -52.10
CA MET A 60 5.48 6.98 -53.23
C MET A 60 6.32 7.64 -54.32
N THR A 61 7.60 7.27 -54.44
CA THR A 61 8.43 7.21 -55.66
C THR A 61 9.91 7.29 -55.29
N SER A 62 10.66 6.19 -55.47
CA SER A 62 11.82 6.16 -56.38
C SER A 62 12.59 4.86 -56.23
N THR A 63 12.64 4.12 -57.33
CA THR A 63 13.41 2.91 -57.59
C THR A 63 14.91 3.15 -57.46
N THR A 64 15.58 2.59 -56.44
CA THR A 64 17.01 2.21 -56.53
C THR A 64 17.38 1.19 -55.45
N PRO A 65 18.05 0.06 -55.76
CA PRO A 65 18.50 -0.90 -54.76
C PRO A 65 19.88 -0.47 -54.25
N ALA A 66 19.93 0.14 -53.07
CA ALA A 66 21.18 0.30 -52.31
C ALA A 66 21.12 -0.60 -51.09
N THR A 67 21.86 -1.70 -51.18
CA THR A 67 22.13 -2.67 -50.12
C THR A 67 22.92 -1.99 -48.99
N ILE A 68 22.21 -1.43 -48.01
CA ILE A 68 22.76 -1.14 -46.68
C ILE A 68 21.78 -1.79 -45.71
N THR A 69 22.19 -2.94 -45.18
CA THR A 69 21.47 -3.70 -44.16
C THR A 69 21.61 -2.98 -42.81
N THR A 70 20.97 -1.83 -42.68
CA THR A 70 20.61 -1.25 -41.38
C THR A 70 19.10 -1.42 -41.28
N THR A 71 18.64 -2.39 -40.49
CA THR A 71 17.21 -2.54 -40.19
C THR A 71 16.71 -1.19 -39.64
N PRO A 72 15.79 -0.50 -40.34
CA PRO A 72 15.27 0.76 -39.81
C PRO A 72 14.47 0.43 -38.55
N ILE A 73 14.88 0.97 -37.41
CA ILE A 73 14.10 0.88 -36.17
C ILE A 73 12.77 1.59 -36.43
N PRO A 74 11.62 0.90 -36.29
CA PRO A 74 10.30 1.47 -36.59
C PRO A 74 10.01 2.73 -35.76
N ILE A 75 9.41 3.75 -36.37
CA ILE A 75 8.88 4.92 -35.68
C ILE A 75 7.64 4.47 -34.89
N PRO A 76 7.54 4.81 -33.59
CA PRO A 76 6.37 4.43 -32.81
C PRO A 76 5.07 5.07 -33.32
N HIS A 77 4.05 4.26 -33.55
CA HIS A 77 2.70 4.64 -33.93
C HIS A 77 1.67 4.03 -32.97
N PRO A 78 1.67 4.42 -31.67
CA PRO A 78 0.67 3.93 -30.74
C PRO A 78 -0.74 4.44 -31.13
N PRO A 79 -1.79 3.64 -30.93
CA PRO A 79 -3.15 4.10 -31.15
C PRO A 79 -3.48 5.27 -30.21
N LEU A 80 -4.16 6.31 -30.73
CA LEU A 80 -4.55 7.51 -29.96
C LEU A 80 -5.36 7.17 -28.69
N ALA A 81 -6.18 6.13 -28.74
CA ALA A 81 -6.85 5.58 -27.59
C ALA A 81 -7.11 4.09 -27.80
N ASN A 82 -6.82 3.28 -26.77
CA ASN A 82 -7.20 1.88 -26.71
C ASN A 82 -7.91 1.60 -25.39
N PHE A 83 -9.18 1.24 -25.47
CA PHE A 83 -10.02 1.00 -24.29
C PHE A 83 -9.98 -0.45 -23.79
N HIS A 84 -9.26 -1.35 -24.48
CA HIS A 84 -9.29 -2.79 -24.23
C HIS A 84 -8.93 -3.17 -22.78
N ASN A 85 -7.93 -2.51 -22.18
CA ASN A 85 -7.45 -2.82 -20.81
C ASN A 85 -7.79 -1.73 -19.79
N VAL A 86 -8.78 -0.88 -20.07
CA VAL A 86 -9.17 0.21 -19.14
C VAL A 86 -9.70 -0.34 -17.82
N ALA A 87 -10.32 -1.52 -17.82
CA ALA A 87 -10.72 -2.17 -16.58
C ALA A 87 -9.51 -2.57 -15.72
N SER A 88 -8.49 -3.19 -16.31
CA SER A 88 -7.23 -3.53 -15.62
C SER A 88 -6.56 -2.30 -15.01
N LEU A 89 -6.66 -1.14 -15.66
CA LEU A 89 -6.08 0.13 -15.18
C LEU A 89 -6.56 0.49 -13.77
N PHE A 90 -7.83 0.24 -13.42
CA PHE A 90 -8.33 0.54 -12.08
C PHE A 90 -7.60 -0.30 -11.02
N GLY A 91 -7.47 -1.60 -11.25
CA GLY A 91 -6.76 -2.50 -10.34
C GLY A 91 -5.28 -2.13 -10.19
N VAL A 92 -4.60 -1.93 -11.32
CA VAL A 92 -3.18 -1.55 -11.33
C VAL A 92 -2.96 -0.19 -10.65
N SER A 93 -3.85 0.78 -10.85
CA SER A 93 -3.76 2.10 -10.21
C SER A 93 -3.94 2.01 -8.69
N VAL A 94 -4.94 1.26 -8.22
CA VAL A 94 -5.15 1.04 -6.77
C VAL A 94 -3.94 0.34 -6.15
N TYR A 95 -3.36 -0.62 -6.86
CA TYR A 95 -2.15 -1.30 -6.41
C TYR A 95 -0.93 -0.35 -6.36
N ALA A 96 -0.74 0.48 -7.39
CA ALA A 96 0.39 1.41 -7.46
C ALA A 96 0.39 2.44 -6.31
N PHE A 97 -0.78 2.87 -5.84
CA PHE A 97 -0.92 3.80 -4.71
C PHE A 97 -0.98 3.12 -3.32
N MET A 98 -0.76 1.81 -3.25
CA MET A 98 -0.88 1.04 -2.02
C MET A 98 0.27 1.31 -1.03
N CYS A 99 0.08 2.25 -0.08
CA CYS A 99 1.04 2.49 1.01
C CYS A 99 0.42 2.46 2.42
N HIS A 100 -0.90 2.30 2.52
CA HIS A 100 -1.69 2.42 3.75
C HIS A 100 -1.25 1.49 4.89
N HIS A 101 -0.67 0.32 4.61
CA HIS A 101 -0.20 -0.60 5.64
C HIS A 101 0.98 -0.02 6.45
N SER A 102 1.74 0.90 5.86
CA SER A 102 2.90 1.55 6.50
C SER A 102 2.58 2.95 7.04
N LEU A 103 1.51 3.60 6.56
CA LEU A 103 1.13 4.95 6.98
C LEU A 103 0.89 5.09 8.49
N PRO A 104 0.21 4.16 9.20
CA PRO A 104 0.02 4.27 10.64
C PRO A 104 1.34 4.34 11.40
N GLY A 105 2.32 3.49 11.06
CA GLY A 105 3.64 3.50 11.69
C GLY A 105 4.41 4.80 11.45
N LEU A 106 4.23 5.43 10.27
CA LEU A 106 4.84 6.70 9.94
C LEU A 106 4.17 7.89 10.65
N ILE A 107 2.83 7.88 10.76
CA ILE A 107 2.04 9.00 11.27
C ILE A 107 1.95 8.98 12.81
N THR A 108 1.92 7.81 13.44
CA THR A 108 1.80 7.64 14.90
C THR A 108 2.84 8.43 15.70
N PRO A 109 4.15 8.41 15.37
CA PRO A 109 5.16 9.16 16.12
C PRO A 109 5.13 10.68 15.88
N VAL A 110 4.31 11.19 14.94
CA VAL A 110 4.26 12.63 14.65
C VAL A 110 3.47 13.37 15.72
N HIS A 111 4.16 14.26 16.45
CA HIS A 111 3.60 15.02 17.57
C HIS A 111 2.51 16.01 17.13
N ASN A 112 2.80 16.86 16.14
CA ASN A 112 1.84 17.84 15.62
C ASN A 112 1.15 17.33 14.35
N LYS A 113 -0.15 17.03 14.45
CA LYS A 113 -0.94 16.45 13.36
C LYS A 113 -1.66 17.46 12.47
N HIS A 114 -1.61 18.74 12.83
CA HIS A 114 -2.42 19.79 12.21
C HIS A 114 -2.20 19.91 10.70
N HIS A 115 -0.95 19.79 10.24
CA HIS A 115 -0.59 19.97 8.83
C HIS A 115 -0.13 18.68 8.15
N ILE A 116 -0.32 17.50 8.76
CA ILE A 116 0.18 16.24 8.15
C ILE A 116 -0.45 16.00 6.77
N TYR A 117 -1.75 16.26 6.64
CA TYR A 117 -2.43 16.06 5.36
C TYR A 117 -1.91 17.02 4.28
N SER A 118 -1.90 18.32 4.56
CA SER A 118 -1.56 19.35 3.58
C SER A 118 -0.06 19.50 3.32
N ALA A 119 0.79 19.33 4.34
CA ALA A 119 2.23 19.54 4.22
C ALA A 119 3.01 18.28 3.85
N LEU A 120 2.47 17.07 4.11
CA LEU A 120 3.20 15.82 3.88
C LEU A 120 2.46 14.85 2.93
N LEU A 121 1.24 14.43 3.29
CA LEU A 121 0.55 13.38 2.52
C LEU A 121 0.18 13.85 1.12
N LEU A 122 -0.50 15.00 0.98
CA LEU A 122 -0.94 15.51 -0.31
C LEU A 122 0.23 15.76 -1.29
N PRO A 123 1.32 16.46 -0.89
CA PRO A 123 2.50 16.60 -1.75
C PRO A 123 3.14 15.27 -2.12
N ALA A 124 3.24 14.31 -1.18
CA ALA A 124 3.84 13.00 -1.46
C ALA A 124 3.05 12.23 -2.54
N TYR A 125 1.71 12.17 -2.41
CA TYR A 125 0.85 11.53 -3.42
C TYR A 125 0.89 12.27 -4.76
N ALA A 126 0.96 13.61 -4.76
CA ALA A 126 1.07 14.40 -5.98
C ALA A 126 2.41 14.16 -6.71
N VAL A 127 3.51 14.06 -5.98
CA VAL A 127 4.83 13.71 -6.54
C VAL A 127 4.80 12.31 -7.14
N VAL A 128 4.27 11.31 -6.43
CA VAL A 128 4.15 9.94 -6.96
C VAL A 128 3.32 9.93 -8.24
N LEU A 129 2.18 10.64 -8.27
CA LEU A 129 1.32 10.73 -9.44
C LEU A 129 2.06 11.38 -10.63
N LEU A 130 2.78 12.48 -10.40
CA LEU A 130 3.56 13.16 -11.44
C LEU A 130 4.66 12.25 -12.00
N LEU A 131 5.36 11.52 -11.12
CA LEU A 131 6.40 10.56 -11.52
C LEU A 131 5.80 9.42 -12.35
N TYR A 132 4.63 8.89 -11.98
CA TYR A 132 3.95 7.87 -12.79
C TYR A 132 3.51 8.40 -14.15
N PHE A 133 2.94 9.60 -14.22
CA PHE A 133 2.62 10.21 -15.52
C PHE A 133 3.84 10.46 -16.38
N LEU A 134 4.96 10.89 -15.80
CA LEU A 134 6.22 11.09 -16.52
C LEU A 134 6.77 9.76 -17.06
N LEU A 135 6.71 8.69 -16.27
CA LEU A 135 7.17 7.37 -16.68
C LEU A 135 6.30 6.79 -17.80
N VAL A 136 4.97 6.81 -17.63
CA VAL A 136 4.02 6.30 -18.64
C VAL A 136 4.06 7.16 -19.90
N GLY A 137 4.14 8.49 -19.77
CA GLY A 137 4.20 9.41 -20.89
C GLY A 137 5.45 9.22 -21.74
N THR A 138 6.61 9.02 -21.12
CA THR A 138 7.85 8.73 -21.85
C THR A 138 7.83 7.33 -22.48
N ALA A 139 7.22 6.33 -21.83
CA ALA A 139 7.06 5.00 -22.38
C ALA A 139 6.21 4.97 -23.66
N VAL A 140 5.01 5.56 -23.63
CA VAL A 140 4.08 5.61 -24.77
C VAL A 140 4.67 6.39 -25.94
N ALA A 141 5.46 7.43 -25.67
CA ALA A 141 6.14 8.19 -26.72
C ALA A 141 7.35 7.47 -27.34
N ALA A 142 7.98 6.53 -26.61
CA ALA A 142 9.22 5.89 -27.03
C ALA A 142 9.04 4.49 -27.65
N PHE A 143 7.94 3.78 -27.36
CA PHE A 143 7.74 2.38 -27.73
C PHE A 143 6.36 2.10 -28.32
N ASP A 144 6.30 1.22 -29.35
CA ASP A 144 5.04 0.70 -29.91
C ASP A 144 4.37 -0.34 -29.02
N THR A 145 5.19 -1.26 -28.51
CA THR A 145 4.78 -2.36 -27.65
C THR A 145 5.51 -2.24 -26.32
N ILE A 146 4.74 -2.10 -25.24
CA ILE A 146 5.26 -1.98 -23.88
C ILE A 146 5.11 -3.35 -23.21
N GLU A 147 6.18 -3.85 -22.61
CA GLU A 147 6.14 -5.12 -21.87
C GLU A 147 5.40 -4.92 -20.55
N ASP A 148 4.79 -5.99 -20.00
CA ASP A 148 4.08 -5.97 -18.71
C ASP A 148 4.90 -5.34 -17.58
N LEU A 149 6.22 -5.51 -17.68
CA LEU A 149 7.19 -4.85 -16.83
C LEU A 149 8.09 -3.95 -17.65
N TYR A 150 7.86 -2.64 -17.52
CA TYR A 150 8.50 -1.62 -18.36
C TYR A 150 10.04 -1.69 -18.40
N THR A 151 10.68 -2.20 -17.34
CA THR A 151 12.14 -2.35 -17.30
C THR A 151 12.66 -3.33 -18.36
N LEU A 152 11.82 -4.27 -18.80
CA LEU A 152 12.14 -5.25 -19.86
C LEU A 152 12.07 -4.66 -21.26
N ASN A 153 11.61 -3.41 -21.42
CA ASN A 153 11.75 -2.69 -22.69
C ASN A 153 13.20 -2.21 -22.96
N PHE A 154 14.11 -2.38 -21.99
CA PHE A 154 15.51 -1.96 -22.03
C PHE A 154 16.47 -3.16 -21.92
N VAL A 155 16.25 -4.20 -22.72
CA VAL A 155 17.07 -5.43 -22.74
C VAL A 155 18.25 -5.26 -23.71
N PRO A 156 19.43 -5.82 -23.42
CA PRO A 156 20.58 -5.78 -24.32
C PRO A 156 20.20 -6.28 -25.72
N SER A 157 20.65 -5.56 -26.75
CA SER A 157 20.41 -5.97 -28.14
C SER A 157 21.04 -7.34 -28.42
N ALA A 158 20.29 -8.21 -29.11
CA ALA A 158 20.76 -9.54 -29.49
C ALA A 158 21.78 -9.52 -30.66
N ASP A 159 21.99 -8.35 -31.27
CA ASP A 159 22.95 -8.15 -32.36
C ASP A 159 24.38 -8.00 -31.79
N PRO A 160 25.29 -8.96 -32.05
CA PRO A 160 26.67 -8.92 -31.58
C PRO A 160 27.50 -7.78 -32.19
N ASP A 161 27.08 -7.26 -33.35
CA ASP A 161 27.82 -6.25 -34.12
C ASP A 161 27.34 -4.82 -33.80
N ALA A 162 26.28 -4.68 -33.01
CA ALA A 162 25.85 -3.38 -32.50
C ALA A 162 26.91 -2.85 -31.53
N HIS A 163 27.64 -1.79 -31.92
CA HIS A 163 28.59 -1.11 -31.06
C HIS A 163 27.90 -0.43 -29.88
N VAL A 164 27.64 -1.18 -28.80
CA VAL A 164 27.08 -0.67 -27.54
C VAL A 164 28.24 -0.35 -26.60
N SER A 165 28.27 0.88 -26.08
CA SER A 165 29.27 1.23 -25.06
C SER A 165 29.13 0.32 -23.83
N PRO A 166 30.25 -0.07 -23.17
CA PRO A 166 30.19 -0.99 -22.02
C PRO A 166 29.31 -0.45 -20.88
N PHE A 167 29.18 0.88 -20.77
CA PHE A 167 28.29 1.53 -19.83
C PHE A 167 26.81 1.28 -20.14
N ILE A 168 26.37 1.45 -21.40
CA ILE A 168 24.97 1.20 -21.80
C ILE A 168 24.63 -0.27 -21.64
N LEU A 169 25.56 -1.17 -22.00
CA LEU A 169 25.37 -2.60 -21.77
C LEU A 169 25.16 -2.92 -20.27
N ALA A 170 25.94 -2.30 -19.39
CA ALA A 170 25.77 -2.46 -17.95
C ALA A 170 24.41 -1.92 -17.46
N VAL A 171 23.94 -0.80 -18.03
CA VAL A 171 22.62 -0.22 -17.74
C VAL A 171 21.49 -1.16 -18.19
N ASP A 172 21.58 -1.73 -19.39
CA ASP A 172 20.56 -2.65 -19.93
C ASP A 172 20.45 -3.92 -19.08
N TYR A 173 21.60 -4.50 -18.68
CA TYR A 173 21.61 -5.62 -17.73
C TYR A 173 21.06 -5.23 -16.37
N PHE A 174 21.38 -4.04 -15.86
CA PHE A 174 20.85 -3.54 -14.59
C PHE A 174 19.33 -3.41 -14.64
N LEU A 175 18.76 -2.81 -15.69
CA LEU A 175 17.32 -2.65 -15.85
C LEU A 175 16.61 -4.00 -16.06
N SER A 176 17.23 -4.92 -16.80
CA SER A 176 16.70 -6.28 -16.99
C SER A 176 16.65 -7.07 -15.67
N LEU A 177 17.65 -6.91 -14.80
CA LEU A 177 17.71 -7.59 -13.50
C LEU A 177 16.99 -6.84 -12.36
N PHE A 178 16.67 -5.56 -12.56
CA PHE A 178 16.01 -4.74 -11.55
C PHE A 178 14.75 -5.39 -10.93
N PRO A 179 13.83 -6.00 -11.72
CA PRO A 179 12.70 -6.74 -11.18
C PRO A 179 13.10 -7.80 -10.17
N VAL A 180 14.15 -8.57 -10.48
CA VAL A 180 14.65 -9.63 -9.61
C VAL A 180 15.13 -9.03 -8.29
N PHE A 181 15.90 -7.95 -8.32
CA PHE A 181 16.37 -7.29 -7.10
C PHE A 181 15.24 -6.67 -6.28
N ALA A 182 14.29 -6.00 -6.95
CA ALA A 182 13.16 -5.34 -6.30
C ALA A 182 12.19 -6.34 -5.65
N LEU A 183 11.93 -7.47 -6.32
CA LEU A 183 11.07 -8.53 -5.80
C LEU A 183 11.78 -9.35 -4.73
N SER A 184 13.06 -9.70 -4.92
CA SER A 184 13.82 -10.49 -3.94
C SER A 184 14.00 -9.79 -2.60
N SER A 185 14.05 -8.45 -2.60
CA SER A 185 14.10 -7.66 -1.37
C SER A 185 12.74 -7.51 -0.70
N THR A 186 11.68 -7.29 -1.49
CA THR A 186 10.33 -7.03 -0.97
C THR A 186 9.64 -8.32 -0.49
N PHE A 187 9.86 -9.43 -1.19
CA PHE A 187 9.17 -10.71 -0.94
C PHE A 187 9.41 -11.25 0.49
N PRO A 188 10.65 -11.35 1.00
CA PRO A 188 10.91 -11.73 2.39
C PRO A 188 10.26 -10.79 3.40
N ILE A 189 10.32 -9.48 3.18
CA ILE A 189 9.80 -8.47 4.11
C ILE A 189 8.29 -8.64 4.28
N VAL A 190 7.57 -8.74 3.16
CA VAL A 190 6.11 -8.94 3.16
C VAL A 190 5.75 -10.30 3.75
N GLY A 191 6.50 -11.35 3.40
CA GLY A 191 6.32 -12.71 3.93
C GLY A 191 6.49 -12.82 5.44
N THR A 192 7.56 -12.25 5.99
CA THR A 192 7.77 -12.21 7.44
C THR A 192 6.69 -11.37 8.14
N THR A 193 6.27 -10.25 7.54
CA THR A 193 5.19 -9.41 8.08
C THR A 193 3.86 -10.17 8.15
N LEU A 194 3.47 -10.87 7.08
CA LEU A 194 2.26 -11.69 7.06
C LEU A 194 2.34 -12.85 8.07
N SER A 195 3.51 -13.48 8.20
CA SER A 195 3.74 -14.52 9.21
C SER A 195 3.56 -13.98 10.64
N ASN A 196 4.09 -12.80 10.94
CA ASN A 196 3.91 -12.14 12.23
C ASN A 196 2.45 -11.76 12.51
N ASN A 197 1.73 -11.26 11.50
CA ASN A 197 0.30 -10.99 11.61
C ASN A 197 -0.51 -12.27 11.86
N LEU A 198 -0.13 -13.38 11.22
CA LEU A 198 -0.78 -14.67 11.42
C LEU A 198 -0.49 -15.24 12.81
N PHE A 199 0.74 -15.09 13.33
CA PHE A 199 1.04 -15.42 14.73
C PHE A 199 0.16 -14.64 15.71
N ALA A 200 0.00 -13.33 15.50
CA ALA A 200 -0.87 -12.49 16.33
C ALA A 200 -2.35 -12.91 16.24
N LEU A 201 -2.84 -13.22 15.03
CA LEU A 201 -4.21 -13.70 14.81
C LEU A 201 -4.47 -15.04 15.51
N ILE A 202 -3.54 -16.00 15.39
CA ILE A 202 -3.60 -17.28 16.09
C ILE A 202 -3.61 -17.04 17.61
N GLY A 203 -2.76 -16.14 18.12
CA GLY A 203 -2.76 -15.77 19.53
C GLY A 203 -4.08 -15.17 20.03
N LEU A 204 -4.80 -14.42 19.18
CA LEU A 204 -6.11 -13.85 19.50
C LEU A 204 -7.24 -14.89 19.43
N LEU A 205 -7.19 -15.83 18.48
CA LEU A 205 -8.21 -16.85 18.29
C LEU A 205 -8.08 -18.04 19.25
N LEU A 206 -6.87 -18.31 19.78
CA LEU A 206 -6.67 -19.40 20.73
C LEU A 206 -6.79 -18.89 22.18
N PRO A 207 -7.74 -19.40 22.99
CA PRO A 207 -7.99 -18.95 24.36
C PRO A 207 -6.81 -19.13 25.32
N ALA A 208 -5.94 -20.09 25.04
CA ALA A 208 -4.70 -20.32 25.77
C ALA A 208 -3.58 -19.58 25.04
N ASN A 209 -3.21 -18.41 25.55
CA ASN A 209 -2.04 -17.67 25.10
C ASN A 209 -0.84 -18.64 25.10
N PRO A 210 -0.20 -18.95 23.95
CA PRO A 210 0.82 -19.99 23.85
C PRO A 210 2.08 -19.70 24.69
N TYR A 211 2.15 -18.49 25.26
CA TYR A 211 3.16 -18.01 26.21
C TYR A 211 2.67 -17.81 27.66
N GLN A 212 1.37 -17.87 27.96
CA GLN A 212 0.93 -17.91 29.37
C GLN A 212 1.07 -19.33 29.92
N THR A 213 1.86 -19.42 30.98
CA THR A 213 1.87 -20.52 31.93
C THR A 213 0.45 -20.81 32.40
N LEU A 214 -0.03 -22.06 32.30
CA LEU A 214 -0.91 -22.72 33.30
C LEU A 214 -1.36 -24.13 32.85
N SER A 215 -0.73 -25.14 33.46
CA SER A 215 -1.34 -26.31 34.13
C SER A 215 -0.18 -27.22 34.57
N PRO A 216 -0.05 -27.60 35.85
CA PRO A 216 1.05 -28.45 36.34
C PRO A 216 1.10 -29.85 35.69
N ASP A 217 0.05 -30.22 34.97
CA ASP A 217 -0.20 -31.58 34.45
C ASP A 217 0.13 -31.75 32.95
N ASP A 218 0.49 -30.65 32.26
CA ASP A 218 0.84 -30.72 30.83
C ASP A 218 2.31 -31.11 30.64
N SER A 219 2.54 -32.23 29.93
CA SER A 219 3.90 -32.72 29.67
C SER A 219 4.74 -31.68 28.89
N PRO A 220 5.97 -31.35 29.32
CA PRO A 220 6.80 -30.32 28.69
C PRO A 220 7.07 -30.58 27.19
N ARG A 221 7.17 -31.87 26.80
CA ARG A 221 7.41 -32.29 25.40
C ARG A 221 6.27 -31.93 24.43
N ARG A 222 5.01 -31.94 24.87
CA ARG A 222 3.85 -31.62 24.01
C ARG A 222 3.75 -30.12 23.73
N LEU A 223 4.13 -29.28 24.70
CA LEU A 223 4.16 -27.83 24.56
C LEU A 223 5.26 -27.40 23.58
N ASP A 224 6.43 -28.02 23.66
CA ASP A 224 7.55 -27.77 22.74
C ASP A 224 7.20 -28.18 21.31
N ALA A 225 6.54 -29.33 21.13
CA ALA A 225 6.08 -29.79 19.82
C ALA A 225 5.04 -28.84 19.21
N ARG A 226 4.07 -28.35 20.00
CA ARG A 226 3.04 -27.40 19.52
C ARG A 226 3.63 -26.05 19.15
N ARG A 227 4.55 -25.51 19.95
CA ARG A 227 5.26 -24.27 19.65
C ARG A 227 6.12 -24.40 18.39
N LEU A 228 6.83 -25.52 18.25
CA LEU A 228 7.61 -25.82 17.06
C LEU A 228 6.71 -25.96 15.83
N ALA A 229 5.60 -26.68 15.95
CA ALA A 229 4.62 -26.83 14.88
C ALA A 229 4.09 -25.47 14.41
N ILE A 230 3.66 -24.59 15.31
CA ILE A 230 3.19 -23.24 14.96
C ILE A 230 4.31 -22.44 14.28
N ARG A 231 5.53 -22.50 14.79
CA ARG A 231 6.69 -21.79 14.24
C ARG A 231 7.09 -22.25 12.83
N ILE A 232 6.81 -23.50 12.48
CA ILE A 232 7.07 -24.06 11.14
C ILE A 232 5.87 -23.86 10.22
N CYS A 233 4.66 -24.16 10.70
CA CYS A 233 3.43 -24.11 9.91
C CYS A 233 3.10 -22.69 9.46
N VAL A 234 3.27 -21.67 10.32
CA VAL A 234 2.90 -20.29 9.96
C VAL A 234 3.71 -19.76 8.77
N PRO A 235 5.06 -19.80 8.78
CA PRO A 235 5.85 -19.44 7.60
C PRO A 235 5.52 -20.26 6.35
N LEU A 236 5.25 -21.56 6.50
CA LEU A 236 4.87 -22.41 5.35
C LEU A 236 3.52 -22.01 4.75
N VAL A 237 2.51 -21.77 5.58
CA VAL A 237 1.18 -21.30 5.13
C VAL A 237 1.29 -19.92 4.47
N THR A 238 2.25 -19.09 4.88
CA THR A 238 2.52 -17.81 4.24
C THR A 238 3.25 -17.96 2.90
N LEU A 239 4.14 -18.95 2.76
CA LEU A 239 4.98 -19.16 1.57
C LEU A 239 4.29 -19.97 0.47
N LEU A 240 3.48 -20.97 0.82
CA LEU A 240 2.89 -21.89 -0.14
C LEU A 240 1.92 -21.22 -1.14
N PRO A 241 1.00 -20.32 -0.72
CA PRO A 241 0.10 -19.66 -1.66
C PRO A 241 0.79 -18.86 -2.77
N PRO A 242 1.74 -17.94 -2.50
CA PRO A 242 2.41 -17.20 -3.58
C PRO A 242 3.23 -18.12 -4.49
N VAL A 243 3.83 -19.19 -3.96
CA VAL A 243 4.55 -20.19 -4.78
C VAL A 243 3.58 -20.94 -5.69
N ALA A 244 2.44 -21.40 -5.16
CA ALA A 244 1.42 -22.09 -5.96
C ALA A 244 0.87 -21.18 -7.07
N ILE A 245 0.64 -19.89 -6.78
CA ILE A 245 0.22 -18.90 -7.78
C ILE A 245 1.29 -18.73 -8.85
N ALA A 246 2.56 -18.61 -8.48
CA ALA A 246 3.66 -18.48 -9.43
C ALA A 246 3.79 -19.68 -10.38
N PHE A 247 3.48 -20.90 -9.92
CA PHE A 247 3.42 -22.08 -10.79
C PHE A 247 2.15 -22.15 -11.64
N ALA A 248 1.06 -21.49 -11.22
CA ALA A 248 -0.23 -21.54 -11.89
C ALA A 248 -0.40 -20.46 -12.98
N THR A 249 0.22 -19.29 -12.83
CA THR A 249 0.09 -18.18 -13.77
C THR A 249 1.37 -17.35 -13.88
N ASN A 250 1.65 -16.89 -15.11
CA ASN A 250 2.72 -15.93 -15.41
C ASN A 250 2.17 -14.55 -15.82
N ASP A 251 0.85 -14.37 -15.80
CA ASP A 251 0.20 -13.13 -16.20
C ASP A 251 0.23 -12.11 -15.05
N ILE A 252 1.22 -11.21 -15.10
CA ILE A 252 1.45 -10.17 -14.09
C ILE A 252 0.33 -9.13 -14.13
N GLU A 253 -0.13 -8.75 -15.33
CA GLU A 253 -1.23 -7.80 -15.51
C GLU A 253 -2.50 -8.30 -14.81
N PHE A 254 -2.84 -9.57 -15.01
CA PHE A 254 -3.95 -10.23 -14.34
C PHE A 254 -3.79 -10.24 -12.83
N LEU A 255 -2.63 -10.68 -12.33
CA LEU A 255 -2.41 -10.84 -10.90
C LEU A 255 -2.49 -9.49 -10.17
N VAL A 256 -1.85 -8.46 -10.72
CA VAL A 256 -1.88 -7.10 -10.15
C VAL A 256 -3.27 -6.49 -10.30
N GLY A 257 -3.93 -6.67 -11.43
CA GLY A 257 -5.28 -6.18 -11.68
C GLY A 257 -6.29 -6.73 -10.67
N VAL A 258 -6.31 -8.05 -10.44
CA VAL A 258 -7.18 -8.69 -9.45
C VAL A 258 -6.81 -8.29 -8.02
N THR A 259 -5.51 -8.34 -7.68
CA THR A 259 -5.05 -8.01 -6.33
C THR A 259 -5.38 -6.56 -5.96
N GLY A 260 -5.17 -5.63 -6.88
CA GLY A 260 -5.49 -4.22 -6.69
C GLY A 260 -6.99 -3.96 -6.65
N ALA A 261 -7.76 -4.54 -7.57
CA ALA A 261 -9.19 -4.29 -7.65
C ALA A 261 -9.97 -4.89 -6.47
N PHE A 262 -9.71 -6.15 -6.11
CA PHE A 262 -10.43 -6.83 -5.02
C PHE A 262 -9.77 -6.56 -3.67
N GLY A 263 -8.51 -6.97 -3.54
CA GLY A 263 -7.75 -6.81 -2.30
C GLY A 263 -7.57 -5.34 -1.95
N GLY A 264 -7.07 -4.55 -2.90
CA GLY A 264 -6.84 -3.11 -2.74
C GLY A 264 -8.12 -2.33 -2.42
N SER A 265 -9.23 -2.54 -3.15
CA SER A 265 -10.49 -1.84 -2.83
C SER A 265 -11.01 -2.18 -1.43
N GLY A 266 -10.86 -3.43 -0.99
CA GLY A 266 -11.20 -3.84 0.36
C GLY A 266 -10.43 -3.04 1.42
N ILE A 267 -9.09 -3.11 1.37
CA ILE A 267 -8.21 -2.55 2.40
C ILE A 267 -8.00 -1.03 2.31
N GLN A 268 -8.12 -0.44 1.12
CA GLN A 268 -7.91 1.00 0.89
C GLN A 268 -9.21 1.81 0.97
N TYR A 269 -10.34 1.22 0.59
CA TYR A 269 -11.62 1.93 0.57
C TYR A 269 -12.60 1.39 1.59
N VAL A 270 -12.96 0.10 1.52
CA VAL A 270 -14.07 -0.46 2.33
C VAL A 270 -13.75 -0.47 3.82
N PHE A 271 -12.67 -1.16 4.22
CA PHE A 271 -12.27 -1.29 5.63
C PHE A 271 -12.10 0.07 6.34
N PRO A 272 -11.28 1.01 5.84
CA PRO A 272 -11.10 2.29 6.53
C PRO A 272 -12.41 3.10 6.59
N THR A 273 -13.25 3.03 5.55
CA THR A 273 -14.55 3.73 5.53
C THR A 273 -15.49 3.19 6.60
N VAL A 274 -15.63 1.87 6.70
CA VAL A 274 -16.48 1.22 7.71
C VAL A 274 -15.95 1.50 9.12
N LEU A 275 -14.63 1.45 9.31
CA LEU A 275 -14.00 1.71 10.61
C LEU A 275 -14.23 3.17 11.04
N VAL A 276 -14.07 4.14 10.14
CA VAL A 276 -14.36 5.56 10.40
C VAL A 276 -15.84 5.77 10.70
N TYR A 277 -16.74 5.10 9.98
CA TYR A 277 -18.18 5.18 10.23
C TYR A 277 -18.56 4.74 11.65
N TYR A 278 -18.10 3.56 12.06
CA TYR A 278 -18.37 3.05 13.40
C TYR A 278 -17.67 3.87 14.49
N ALA A 279 -16.43 4.32 14.26
CA ALA A 279 -15.71 5.18 15.20
C ALA A 279 -16.43 6.51 15.43
N ARG A 280 -16.96 7.15 14.38
CA ARG A 280 -17.74 8.39 14.50
C ARG A 280 -19.02 8.16 15.31
N ARG A 281 -19.73 7.05 15.06
CA ARG A 281 -20.95 6.70 15.82
C ARG A 281 -20.68 6.37 17.27
N ASP A 282 -19.61 5.63 17.57
CA ASP A 282 -19.23 5.33 18.96
C ASP A 282 -18.86 6.61 19.71
N LEU A 283 -18.10 7.50 19.08
CA LEU A 283 -17.76 8.80 19.65
C LEU A 283 -19.02 9.65 19.92
N GLU A 284 -19.94 9.73 18.97
CA GLU A 284 -21.20 10.47 19.13
C GLU A 284 -22.03 9.91 20.30
N ARG A 285 -22.11 8.58 20.43
CA ARG A 285 -22.81 7.92 21.55
C ARG A 285 -22.17 8.26 22.90
N ARG A 286 -20.83 8.21 23.00
CA ARG A 286 -20.09 8.55 24.22
C ARG A 286 -20.25 10.03 24.60
N LEU A 287 -20.27 10.92 23.62
CA LEU A 287 -20.48 12.35 23.85
C LEU A 287 -21.90 12.64 24.36
N LYS A 288 -22.92 12.06 23.73
CA LYS A 288 -24.32 12.15 24.19
C LYS A 288 -24.51 11.59 25.60
N PHE A 289 -23.90 10.44 25.90
CA PHE A 289 -23.94 9.86 27.24
C PHE A 289 -23.32 10.81 28.29
N LYS A 290 -22.17 11.42 27.97
CA LYS A 290 -21.50 12.37 28.88
C LYS A 290 -22.30 13.65 29.09
N GLU A 291 -23.00 14.13 28.06
CA GLU A 291 -23.88 15.30 28.13
C GLU A 291 -25.08 15.03 29.04
N ASN A 292 -25.73 13.86 28.89
CA ASN A 292 -26.85 13.46 29.73
C ASN A 292 -26.44 13.30 31.21
N VAL A 293 -25.33 12.60 31.48
CA VAL A 293 -24.82 12.42 32.87
C VAL A 293 -24.40 13.77 33.48
N GLY A 294 -23.81 14.67 32.68
CA GLY A 294 -23.46 16.01 33.14
C GLY A 294 -24.68 16.85 33.51
N SER A 295 -25.73 16.78 32.69
CA SER A 295 -27.00 17.48 32.93
C SER A 295 -27.73 16.95 34.16
N GLU A 296 -27.77 15.63 34.36
CA GLU A 296 -28.38 15.00 35.55
C GLU A 296 -27.62 15.36 36.83
N ALA A 297 -26.28 15.46 36.77
CA ALA A 297 -25.47 15.89 37.91
C ALA A 297 -25.68 17.38 38.26
N GLU A 298 -25.75 18.26 37.25
CA GLU A 298 -26.07 19.68 37.46
C GLU A 298 -27.48 19.89 38.02
N GLU A 299 -28.46 19.12 37.53
CA GLU A 299 -29.84 19.20 38.01
C GLU A 299 -29.98 18.70 39.45
N ASN A 300 -29.25 17.64 39.82
CA ASN A 300 -29.18 17.17 41.21
C ASN A 300 -28.48 18.18 42.13
N GLU A 301 -27.35 18.78 41.74
CA GLU A 301 -26.65 19.81 42.53
C GLU A 301 -27.52 21.06 42.75
N LEU A 302 -28.23 21.52 41.71
CA LEU A 302 -29.18 22.65 41.79
C LEU A 302 -30.37 22.33 42.70
N SER A 303 -30.87 21.09 42.66
CA SER A 303 -31.96 20.64 43.51
C SER A 303 -31.51 20.49 44.97
N GLU A 304 -30.26 20.09 45.22
CA GLU A 304 -29.67 20.04 46.57
C GLU A 304 -29.45 21.45 47.13
N MET A 305 -28.91 22.39 46.34
CA MET A 305 -28.75 23.79 46.72
C MET A 305 -30.09 24.50 46.98
N ALA A 306 -31.15 24.15 46.25
CA ALA A 306 -32.48 24.71 46.47
C ALA A 306 -33.14 24.19 47.78
N MET A 307 -32.68 23.05 48.30
CA MET A 307 -33.17 22.45 49.54
C MET A 307 -32.40 22.93 50.79
N VAL A 308 -31.25 23.58 50.60
CA VAL A 308 -30.48 24.23 51.68
C VAL A 308 -30.85 25.71 51.74
N GLY A 309 -31.79 26.05 52.61
CA GLY A 309 -32.14 27.44 52.94
C GLY A 309 -30.97 28.22 53.58
N PRO A 310 -31.07 29.56 53.73
CA PRO A 310 -29.94 30.39 54.15
C PRO A 310 -29.63 30.15 55.63
N SER A 311 -28.67 29.28 55.91
CA SER A 311 -28.01 29.18 57.20
C SER A 311 -26.52 29.51 57.06
N SER A 312 -26.08 30.38 57.97
CA SER A 312 -24.76 31.01 58.15
C SER A 312 -23.54 30.09 58.00
N PRO A 313 -22.35 30.64 57.70
CA PRO A 313 -21.16 29.88 57.39
C PRO A 313 -20.61 29.14 58.62
N GLN A 314 -20.44 27.82 58.51
CA GLN A 314 -19.59 27.05 59.40
C GLN A 314 -18.41 26.51 58.60
N GLU A 315 -17.21 26.85 59.09
CA GLU A 315 -15.92 26.31 58.69
C GLU A 315 -15.86 24.82 59.05
N GLU A 316 -15.50 23.97 58.09
CA GLU A 316 -14.89 22.67 58.39
C GLU A 316 -13.68 22.45 57.48
N GLU A 317 -12.50 22.48 58.11
CA GLU A 317 -11.27 21.88 57.62
C GLU A 317 -11.36 20.35 57.75
N GLY A 318 -10.90 19.61 56.73
CA GLY A 318 -10.80 18.16 56.80
C GLY A 318 -10.16 17.54 55.56
N VAL A 319 -8.84 17.38 55.60
CA VAL A 319 -7.98 16.78 54.56
C VAL A 319 -8.25 15.28 54.41
N SER A 320 -8.42 14.80 53.17
CA SER A 320 -7.97 13.45 52.78
C SER A 320 -7.63 13.40 51.29
N GLU A 321 -6.34 13.20 51.02
CA GLU A 321 -5.69 13.13 49.73
C GLU A 321 -5.75 11.68 49.21
N SER A 322 -6.41 11.43 48.08
CA SER A 322 -6.03 10.31 47.19
C SER A 322 -6.57 10.47 45.76
N ALA A 323 -5.60 10.39 44.83
CA ALA A 323 -5.69 10.27 43.37
C ALA A 323 -5.88 11.57 42.55
N PRO A 324 -4.90 11.95 41.69
CA PRO A 324 -5.08 12.99 40.70
C PRO A 324 -5.91 12.40 39.55
N LEU A 325 -7.23 12.32 39.73
CA LEU A 325 -8.13 12.27 38.59
C LEU A 325 -7.91 13.59 37.85
N ILE A 326 -7.22 13.51 36.72
CA ILE A 326 -7.09 14.57 35.73
C ILE A 326 -8.46 15.23 35.60
N THR A 327 -8.59 16.39 36.25
CA THR A 327 -9.77 17.23 36.22
C THR A 327 -9.84 17.86 34.85
N LEU A 328 -10.29 17.05 33.88
CA LEU A 328 -10.85 17.52 32.62
C LEU A 328 -12.26 18.10 32.90
N ARG A 329 -12.37 18.95 33.93
CA ARG A 329 -13.52 19.80 34.22
C ARG A 329 -13.40 21.06 33.35
N ARG A 330 -13.43 20.86 32.03
CA ARG A 330 -13.81 21.94 31.12
C ARG A 330 -15.26 21.68 30.73
N PRO A 331 -16.20 22.58 31.09
CA PRO A 331 -17.55 22.49 30.58
C PRO A 331 -17.46 22.53 29.06
N VAL A 332 -18.12 21.58 28.39
CA VAL A 332 -18.21 21.52 26.94
C VAL A 332 -19.08 22.70 26.49
N ARG A 333 -18.46 23.87 26.42
CA ARG A 333 -19.07 25.10 25.91
C ARG A 333 -19.25 24.92 24.39
N ASN A 334 -20.51 24.93 23.96
CA ASN A 334 -21.04 25.21 22.62
C ASN A 334 -20.16 24.83 21.42
N ARG A 335 -20.59 23.80 20.66
CA ARG A 335 -20.21 23.54 19.25
C ARG A 335 -18.77 23.96 18.89
N SER A 336 -17.77 23.50 19.65
CA SER A 336 -16.39 23.65 19.21
C SER A 336 -16.22 22.77 17.97
N GLN A 337 -16.19 23.39 16.78
CA GLN A 337 -15.77 22.71 15.57
C GLN A 337 -14.41 22.09 15.86
N ASN A 338 -14.29 20.77 15.67
CA ASN A 338 -13.03 20.07 15.88
C ASN A 338 -11.95 20.78 15.02
N PRO A 339 -10.94 21.43 15.62
CA PRO A 339 -9.91 22.15 14.86
C PRO A 339 -9.06 21.19 14.01
N PHE A 340 -9.14 19.89 14.27
CA PHE A 340 -8.55 18.81 13.49
C PHE A 340 -9.57 18.07 12.61
N ALA A 341 -10.73 18.68 12.33
CA ALA A 341 -11.73 18.12 11.43
C ALA A 341 -11.10 17.94 10.05
N SER A 342 -11.08 16.70 9.58
CA SER A 342 -10.66 16.39 8.21
C SER A 342 -11.57 17.10 7.21
N PRO A 343 -11.04 17.57 6.06
CA PRO A 343 -11.88 18.05 4.96
C PRO A 343 -12.88 16.97 4.48
N PHE A 344 -12.64 15.71 4.82
CA PHE A 344 -13.50 14.56 4.55
C PHE A 344 -14.44 14.22 5.73
N ALA A 345 -14.83 15.21 6.54
CA ALA A 345 -15.72 15.02 7.68
C ALA A 345 -17.15 14.61 7.28
N HIS A 346 -17.63 15.03 6.11
CA HIS A 346 -19.01 14.76 5.70
C HIS A 346 -19.25 13.29 5.34
N THR A 347 -20.43 12.74 5.69
CA THR A 347 -20.82 11.34 5.41
C THR A 347 -20.85 11.02 3.92
N PHE A 348 -21.06 12.03 3.07
CA PHE A 348 -20.94 11.93 1.61
C PHE A 348 -19.66 11.19 1.18
N TRP A 349 -18.51 11.51 1.78
CA TRP A 349 -17.23 10.90 1.42
C TRP A 349 -17.19 9.40 1.73
N LEU A 350 -17.85 8.97 2.80
CA LEU A 350 -17.94 7.55 3.14
C LEU A 350 -18.77 6.80 2.09
N ILE A 351 -19.91 7.37 1.67
CA ILE A 351 -20.75 6.78 0.63
C ILE A 351 -19.99 6.75 -0.71
N LEU A 352 -19.35 7.87 -1.07
CA LEU A 352 -18.57 7.97 -2.30
C LEU A 352 -17.46 6.90 -2.36
N MET A 353 -16.73 6.67 -1.27
CA MET A 353 -15.68 5.65 -1.22
C MET A 353 -16.22 4.24 -1.39
N LEU A 354 -17.39 3.92 -0.81
CA LEU A 354 -18.03 2.61 -0.98
C LEU A 354 -18.55 2.41 -2.40
N VAL A 355 -19.16 3.44 -2.99
CA VAL A 355 -19.61 3.41 -4.39
C VAL A 355 -18.41 3.26 -5.33
N TRP A 356 -17.33 3.99 -5.08
CA TRP A 356 -16.09 3.88 -5.86
C TRP A 356 -15.46 2.49 -5.76
N ALA A 357 -15.41 1.92 -4.56
CA ALA A 357 -14.92 0.55 -4.35
C ALA A 357 -15.76 -0.48 -5.13
N ALA A 358 -17.09 -0.36 -5.06
CA ALA A 358 -18.01 -1.22 -5.80
C ALA A 358 -17.82 -1.07 -7.32
N PHE A 359 -17.65 0.16 -7.80
CA PHE A 359 -17.39 0.46 -9.21
C PHE A 359 -16.08 -0.17 -9.70
N CYS A 360 -14.98 -0.01 -8.97
CA CYS A 360 -13.68 -0.62 -9.32
C CYS A 360 -13.77 -2.15 -9.41
N VAL A 361 -14.41 -2.79 -8.43
CA VAL A 361 -14.59 -4.25 -8.42
C VAL A 361 -15.50 -4.69 -9.57
N LEU A 362 -16.61 -3.98 -9.79
CA LEU A 362 -17.59 -4.32 -10.82
C LEU A 362 -16.99 -4.24 -12.23
N ILE A 363 -16.27 -3.16 -12.55
CA ILE A 363 -15.64 -3.00 -13.86
C ILE A 363 -14.63 -4.13 -14.13
N VAL A 364 -13.78 -4.43 -13.16
CA VAL A 364 -12.79 -5.51 -13.31
C VAL A 364 -13.48 -6.87 -13.43
N LEU A 365 -14.51 -7.12 -12.64
CA LEU A 365 -15.29 -8.36 -12.72
C LEU A 365 -15.93 -8.53 -14.10
N LEU A 366 -16.58 -7.49 -14.62
CA LEU A 366 -17.28 -7.56 -15.90
C LEU A 366 -16.32 -7.73 -17.08
N HIS A 367 -15.16 -7.06 -17.04
CA HIS A 367 -14.10 -7.29 -18.03
C HIS A 367 -13.60 -8.74 -18.01
N ARG A 368 -13.42 -9.33 -16.81
CA ARG A 368 -12.99 -10.74 -16.69
C ARG A 368 -14.06 -11.74 -17.11
N LEU A 369 -15.33 -11.41 -16.95
CA LEU A 369 -16.45 -12.20 -17.47
C LEU A 369 -16.63 -12.05 -18.99
N LYS A 370 -15.73 -11.33 -19.68
CA LYS A 370 -15.81 -11.01 -21.11
C LYS A 370 -17.11 -10.34 -21.51
N CYS A 371 -17.71 -9.59 -20.58
CA CYS A 371 -18.90 -8.80 -20.90
C CYS A 371 -18.54 -7.62 -21.83
N PHE A 372 -17.29 -7.14 -21.79
CA PHE A 372 -16.74 -6.10 -22.67
C PHE A 372 -15.20 -6.09 -22.67
#